data_AF-A0A7V5F1G4-F1
#
_entry.id   AF-A0A7V5F1G4-F1
#
_cell.length_a   1.000
_cell.length_b   1.000
_cell.length_c   1.000
_cell.angle_alpha   90.00
_cell.angle_beta   90.00
_cell.angle_gamma   90.00
#
_symmetry.space_group_name_H-M   'P 1'
#
loop_
_entity.id
_entity.type
_entity.pdbx_description
1 polymer ?
#
loop_
_entity_poly.entity_id
_entity_poly.type
_entity_poly.pdbx_seq_one_letter_code
_entity_poly.pdbx_strand_id
1 'polypeptide(L)' 'MRIVGIGRKPVRLLREGRFTEIDVDNIAEELEAMGRSEKRELVSCLTTLLVHLLKWKYQAVRRSRSWENTILTQRIDIE' A
#
# COMPACT_ATOMS: atom_id res chain seq x y z
N MET A 1 23.94 3.65 -10.94
CA MET A 1 23.05 4.68 -11.51
C MET A 1 21.84 3.93 -12.06
N ARG A 2 20.61 4.00 -11.54
CA ARG A 2 19.93 5.00 -10.71
C ARG A 2 19.35 4.32 -9.47
N ILE A 3 19.39 5.03 -8.35
CA ILE A 3 18.50 4.78 -7.22
C ILE A 3 17.11 5.04 -7.78
N VAL A 4 16.29 3.99 -7.94
CA VAL A 4 14.84 4.15 -8.14
C VAL A 4 14.33 4.68 -6.81
N GLY A 5 14.42 5.99 -6.65
CA GLY A 5 13.80 6.67 -5.53
C GLY A 5 12.31 6.50 -5.71
N ILE A 6 11.66 5.87 -4.73
CA ILE A 6 10.21 5.91 -4.54
C ILE A 6 9.76 7.33 -4.87
N GLY A 7 9.17 7.48 -6.06
CA GLY A 7 8.87 8.79 -6.60
C GLY A 7 7.95 9.48 -5.61
N ARG A 8 8.32 10.67 -5.13
CA ARG A 8 7.48 11.42 -4.17
C ARG A 8 6.15 11.92 -4.80
N LYS A 9 5.94 11.68 -6.10
CA LYS A 9 4.79 12.17 -6.88
C LYS A 9 3.53 11.29 -6.76
N PRO A 10 3.56 9.96 -6.93
CA PRO A 10 2.36 9.12 -6.81
C PRO A 10 1.80 9.14 -5.37
N VAL A 11 2.69 9.15 -4.37
CA VAL A 11 2.33 9.19 -2.94
C VAL A 11 1.53 10.44 -2.58
N ARG A 12 1.80 11.58 -3.21
CA ARG A 12 1.12 12.84 -2.92
C ARG A 12 -0.32 12.87 -3.43
N LEU A 13 -0.55 12.38 -4.65
CA LEU A 13 -1.89 12.28 -5.25
C LEU A 13 -2.76 11.21 -4.56
N LEU A 14 -2.13 10.11 -4.11
CA LEU A 14 -2.75 9.10 -3.26
C LEU A 14 -3.20 9.67 -1.90
N ARG A 15 -2.36 10.47 -1.24
CA ARG A 15 -2.71 11.16 0.02
C ARG A 15 -3.80 12.21 -0.16
N GLU A 16 -3.87 12.85 -1.33
CA GLU A 16 -4.90 13.84 -1.69
C GLU A 16 -6.23 13.20 -2.15
N GLY A 17 -6.29 11.86 -2.26
CA GLY A 17 -7.50 11.14 -2.70
C GLY A 17 -7.85 11.36 -4.18
N ARG A 18 -6.91 11.88 -4.99
CA ARG A 18 -7.11 12.24 -6.39
C ARG A 18 -6.79 11.06 -7.30
N PHE A 19 -7.57 9.99 -7.14
CA PHE A 19 -7.36 8.72 -7.83
C PHE A 19 -7.41 8.82 -9.36
N THR A 20 -8.09 9.84 -9.91
CA THR A 20 -8.20 10.10 -11.35
C THR A 20 -6.93 10.67 -11.98
N GLU A 21 -5.98 11.14 -11.18
CA GLU A 21 -4.72 11.75 -11.64
C GLU A 21 -3.52 10.85 -11.37
N ILE A 22 -3.77 9.67 -10.82
CA ILE A 22 -2.76 8.65 -10.66
C ILE A 22 -2.42 8.15 -12.05
N ASP A 23 -1.14 8.29 -12.41
CA ASP A 23 -0.58 7.71 -13.62
C ASP A 23 -0.46 6.20 -13.42
N VAL A 24 -1.53 5.49 -13.79
CA VAL A 24 -1.66 4.03 -13.66
C VAL A 24 -0.59 3.31 -14.48
N ASP A 25 -0.19 3.88 -15.61
CA ASP A 25 0.83 3.29 -16.49
C ASP A 25 2.21 3.34 -15.83
N ASN A 26 2.57 4.47 -15.21
CA ASN A 26 3.83 4.56 -14.46
C ASN A 26 3.87 3.61 -13.25
N ILE A 27 2.74 3.43 -12.55
CA ILE A 27 2.65 2.45 -11.44
C ILE A 27 2.76 1.01 -11.97
N ALA A 28 2.10 0.70 -13.09
CA ALA A 28 2.19 -0.62 -13.71
C ALA A 28 3.62 -0.93 -14.16
N GLU A 29 4.32 0.03 -14.77
CA GLU A 29 5.72 -0.11 -15.19
C GLU A 29 6.65 -0.29 -13.98
N GLU A 30 6.46 0.48 -12.91
CA GLU A 30 7.21 0.30 -11.65
C GLU A 30 6.97 -1.09 -11.05
N LEU A 31 5.72 -1.55 -11.01
CA LEU A 31 5.36 -2.90 -10.57
C LEU A 31 5.99 -3.97 -11.46
N GLU A 32 6.00 -3.79 -12.78
CA GLU A 32 6.61 -4.74 -13.71
C GLU A 32 8.12 -4.84 -13.52
N ALA A 33 8.78 -3.71 -13.26
CA ALA A 33 10.21 -3.61 -13.00
C ALA A 33 10.67 -4.24 -11.66
N MET A 34 9.75 -4.47 -10.71
CA MET A 34 10.08 -5.11 -9.43
C MET A 34 10.55 -6.56 -9.60
N GLY A 35 11.58 -6.93 -8.83
CA GLY A 35 12.07 -8.29 -8.69
C GLY A 35 11.05 -9.21 -8.00
N ARG A 36 11.29 -10.53 -8.08
CA ARG A 36 10.37 -11.54 -7.49
C ARG A 36 10.21 -11.40 -5.97
N SER A 37 11.24 -11.00 -5.24
CA SER A 37 11.20 -10.80 -3.80
C SER A 37 10.35 -9.59 -3.43
N GLU A 38 10.62 -8.45 -4.09
CA GLU A 38 9.89 -7.19 -3.87
C GLU A 38 8.40 -7.35 -4.20
N LYS A 39 8.06 -8.04 -5.30
CA LYS A 39 6.67 -8.37 -5.64
C LYS A 39 5.99 -9.21 -4.56
N ARG A 40 6.69 -10.21 -4.01
CA ARG A 40 6.13 -11.07 -2.95
C ARG A 40 5.88 -10.30 -1.67
N GLU A 41 6.81 -9.43 -1.29
CA GLU A 41 6.66 -8.56 -0.11
C GLU A 41 5.48 -7.60 -0.28
N LEU A 42 5.37 -6.95 -1.44
CA LEU A 42 4.24 -6.06 -1.74
C LEU A 42 2.89 -6.79 -1.69
N VAL A 43 2.79 -7.97 -2.33
CA VAL A 43 1.56 -8.78 -2.29
C VAL A 43 1.21 -9.19 -0.86
N SER A 44 2.20 -9.61 -0.07
CA SER A 44 2.00 -9.99 1.34
C SER A 44 1.49 -8.81 2.17
N CYS A 45 2.11 -7.64 1.98
CA CYS A 45 1.74 -6.40 2.66
C CYS A 45 0.30 -5.98 2.32
N LEU A 46 -0.02 -5.89 1.02
CA LEU A 46 -1.36 -5.53 0.55
C LEU A 46 -2.42 -6.52 1.00
N THR A 47 -2.13 -7.82 0.97
CA THR A 47 -3.05 -8.86 1.47
C THR A 47 -3.37 -8.65 2.95
N THR A 48 -2.33 -8.42 3.76
CA THR A 48 -2.48 -8.19 5.20
C THR A 48 -3.30 -6.93 5.48
N LEU A 49 -2.99 -5.83 4.78
CA LEU A 49 -3.71 -4.57 4.91
C LEU A 49 -5.18 -4.71 4.52
N LEU A 50 -5.49 -5.30 3.36
CA LEU A 50 -6.86 -5.48 2.89
C LEU A 50 -7.70 -6.34 3.83
N VAL A 51 -7.16 -7.45 4.32
CA VAL A 51 -7.84 -8.30 5.31
C VAL A 51 -8.19 -7.52 6.57
N HIS A 52 -7.26 -6.72 7.10
CA HIS A 52 -7.52 -5.94 8.31
C HIS A 52 -8.49 -4.79 8.08
N LEU A 53 -8.45 -4.14 6.91
CA LEU A 53 -9.44 -3.11 6.54
C LEU A 53 -10.85 -3.69 6.38
N LEU A 54 -10.98 -4.89 5.81
CA LEU A 54 -12.26 -5.57 5.70
C LEU A 54 -12.80 -5.98 7.08
N LYS A 55 -11.94 -6.55 7.94
CA LYS A 55 -12.30 -6.82 9.34
C LYS A 55 -12.72 -5.54 10.06
N TRP A 56 -11.99 -4.44 9.84
CA TRP A 56 -12.31 -3.14 10.44
C TRP A 56 -13.68 -2.62 10.00
N LYS A 57 -14.00 -2.71 8.70
CA LYS A 57 -15.27 -2.25 8.13
C LYS A 57 -16.46 -3.08 8.61
N TYR A 58 -16.33 -4.40 8.62
CA TYR A 58 -17.47 -5.31 8.82
C TYR A 58 -17.55 -5.94 10.22
N GLN A 59 -16.52 -5.84 11.06
CA GLN A 59 -16.48 -6.44 12.39
C GLN A 59 -16.24 -5.39 13.49
N ALA A 60 -17.09 -4.36 13.54
CA ALA A 60 -16.93 -3.22 14.46
C ALA A 60 -16.78 -3.63 15.94
N VAL A 61 -17.52 -4.66 16.38
CA VAL A 61 -17.49 -5.17 17.77
C VAL A 61 -16.16 -5.87 18.12
N ARG A 62 -15.39 -6.31 17.11
CA ARG A 62 -14.12 -7.02 17.28
C ARG A 62 -12.89 -6.15 17.02
N ARG A 63 -13.09 -4.85 16.79
CA ARG A 63 -11.98 -3.91 16.62
C ARG A 63 -11.12 -3.92 17.87
N SER A 64 -9.82 -4.00 17.66
CA SER A 64 -8.83 -4.01 18.74
C SER A 64 -7.67 -3.10 18.38
N ARG A 65 -6.96 -2.62 19.40
CA ARG A 65 -5.71 -1.86 19.22
C ARG A 65 -4.67 -2.63 18.41
N SER A 66 -4.66 -3.96 18.54
CA SER A 66 -3.77 -4.80 17.73
C SER A 66 -4.07 -4.69 16.23
N TRP A 67 -5.35 -4.70 15.83
CA TRP A 67 -5.72 -4.56 14.42
C TRP A 67 -5.44 -3.17 13.88
N GLU A 68 -5.69 -2.14 14.68
CA GLU A 68 -5.35 -0.75 14.35
C GLU A 68 -3.84 -0.59 14.15
N ASN A 69 -3.05 -1.16 15.05
CA ASN A 69 -1.58 -1.15 14.94
C ASN A 69 -1.12 -1.89 13.69
N THR A 70 -1.69 -3.07 13.36
CA THR A 70 -1.36 -3.76 12.10
C THR A 70 -1.70 -2.92 10.89
N ILE A 71 -2.84 -2.22 10.87
CA ILE A 71 -3.20 -1.31 9.77
C ILE A 71 -2.20 -0.15 9.67
N LEU A 72 -1.81 0.45 10.79
CA LEU A 72 -0.83 1.54 10.84
C LEU A 72 0.55 1.08 10.35
N THR A 73 1.06 -0.03 10.86
CA THR A 73 2.35 -0.60 10.44
C THR A 73 2.34 -0.91 8.95
N GLN A 74 1.32 -1.61 8.44
CA GLN A 74 1.24 -1.93 7.01
C GLN A 74 1.09 -0.67 6.13
N ARG A 75 0.49 0.41 6.64
CA ARG A 75 0.44 1.69 5.91
C ARG A 75 1.81 2.37 5.87
N ILE A 76 2.58 2.32 6.95
CA ILE A 76 3.94 2.87 7.02
C ILE A 76 4.88 2.05 6.12
N ASP A 77 4.77 0.73 6.11
CA ASP A 77 5.62 -0.15 5.30
C ASP A 77 5.41 0.05 3.77
N ILE A 78 4.31 0.69 3.37
CA ILE A 78 4.00 1.04 1.96
C ILE A 78 4.50 2.45 1.60
N GLU A 79 4.81 3.31 2.57
CA GLU A 79 5.28 4.70 2.35
C GLU A 79 6.78 4.80 2.10
#